data_AF-A0A9D2M5C0-F1
#
_entry.id   AF-A0A9D2M5C0-F1
#
_cell.length_a   1.000
_cell.length_b   1.000
_cell.length_c   1.000
_cell.angle_alpha   90.00
_cell.angle_beta   90.00
_cell.angle_gamma   90.00
#
_symmetry.space_group_name_H-M   'P 1'
#
loop_
_entity.id
_entity.type
_entity.pdbx_description
1 polymer ?
#
loop_
_entity_poly.entity_id
_entity_poly.type
_entity_poly.pdbx_seq_one_letter_code
_entity_poly.pdbx_strand_id
1 'polypeptide(L)' 'MTGSTFMLRCAELGLSRADLDDMTVGMVYDMMIERENDAENYPFKATQADIDRLFPV' A
#
# COMPACT_ATOMS: atom_id res chain seq x y z
N MET A 1 -5.54 12.47 7.55
CA MET A 1 -4.08 12.53 7.27
C MET A 1 -3.70 13.99 7.05
N THR A 2 -2.61 14.49 7.63
CA THR A 2 -2.00 15.79 7.29
C THR A 2 -0.69 15.56 6.54
N GLY A 3 -0.10 16.61 5.94
CA GLY A 3 1.21 16.51 5.30
C GLY A 3 2.33 16.05 6.25
N SER A 4 2.27 16.46 7.53
CA SER A 4 3.22 15.99 8.54
C SER A 4 3.07 14.51 8.87
N THR A 5 1.82 14.03 9.00
CA THR A 5 1.56 12.59 9.19
C THR A 5 1.99 11.78 7.97
N PHE A 6 1.76 12.28 6.75
CA PHE A 6 2.21 11.63 5.52
C PHE A 6 3.72 11.41 5.50
N MET A 7 4.51 12.44 5.81
CA MET A 7 5.97 12.33 5.84
C MET A 7 6.46 11.37 6.93
N LEU A 8 5.79 11.31 8.08
CA LEU A 8 6.09 10.31 9.10
C LEU A 8 5.89 8.89 8.57
N ARG A 9 4.80 8.64 7.84
CA ARG A 9 4.54 7.32 7.25
C ARG A 9 5.52 6.95 6.15
N CYS A 10 5.96 7.93 5.34
CA CYS A 10 7.07 7.71 4.40
C CYS A 10 8.33 7.22 5.12
N ALA A 11 8.69 7.84 6.25
CA ALA A 11 9.84 7.44 7.04
C ALA A 11 9.66 6.04 7.67
N GLU A 12 8.48 5.70 8.18
CA GLU A 12 8.17 4.37 8.72
C GLU A 12 8.23 3.26 7.67
N LEU A 13 7.86 3.57 6.43
CA LEU A 13 8.00 2.68 5.27
C LEU A 13 9.45 2.57 4.78
N GLY A 14 10.38 3.32 5.37
CA GLY A 14 11.78 3.33 4.97
C GLY A 14 12.05 4.09 3.67
N LEU A 15 11.12 4.93 3.21
CA LEU A 15 11.26 5.69 1.97
C LEU A 15 12.20 6.88 2.19
N SER A 16 13.22 6.94 1.35
CA SER A 16 14.13 8.08 1.27
C SER A 16 13.53 9.21 0.44
N ARG A 17 14.17 10.38 0.47
CA ARG A 17 13.77 11.50 -0.39
C ARG A 17 13.87 11.15 -1.87
N ALA A 18 14.88 10.38 -2.26
CA ALA A 18 15.07 9.99 -3.66
C ALA A 18 13.96 9.05 -4.15
N ASP A 19 13.50 8.12 -3.30
CA ASP A 19 12.37 7.25 -3.64
C ASP A 19 11.10 8.07 -3.92
N LEU A 20 10.86 9.11 -3.12
CA LEU A 20 9.69 9.99 -3.28
C LEU A 20 9.71 10.85 -4.54
N ASP A 21 10.86 11.03 -5.20
CA ASP A 21 10.94 11.84 -6.42
C ASP A 21 10.26 11.13 -7.62
N ASP A 22 10.24 9.78 -7.61
CA ASP A 22 9.61 8.94 -8.65
C ASP A 22 8.26 8.34 -8.22
N MET A 23 7.78 8.65 -7.01
CA MET A 23 6.54 8.11 -6.46
C MET A 23 5.43 9.15 -6.39
N THR A 24 4.21 8.72 -6.68
CA THR A 24 3.03 9.54 -6.39
C THR A 24 2.60 9.36 -4.93
N VAL A 25 1.89 10.35 -4.39
CA VAL A 25 1.25 10.24 -3.07
C VAL A 25 0.32 9.02 -2.99
N GLY A 26 -0.35 8.66 -4.09
CA GLY A 26 -1.19 7.46 -4.17
C GLY A 26 -0.43 6.17 -3.91
N MET A 27 0.73 6.00 -4.54
CA MET A 27 1.56 4.80 -4.34
C MET A 27 2.00 4.63 -2.88
N VAL A 28 2.31 5.73 -2.20
CA VAL A 28 2.63 5.69 -0.77
C VAL A 28 1.41 5.27 0.05
N TYR A 29 0.22 5.76 -0.28
CA TYR A 29 -1.00 5.31 0.38
C TYR A 29 -1.30 3.83 0.12
N ASP A 30 -1.11 3.34 -1.10
CA ASP A 30 -1.34 1.94 -1.43
C ASP A 30 -0.42 1.04 -0.58
N MET A 31 0.87 1.37 -0.47
CA MET A 31 1.79 0.61 0.40
C MET A 31 1.43 0.70 1.89
N MET A 32 0.94 1.84 2.37
CA MET A 32 0.46 1.96 3.75
C MET A 32 -0.73 1.01 4.00
N ILE A 33 -1.67 0.97 3.05
CA ILE A 33 -2.85 0.11 3.13
C ILE A 33 -2.42 -1.36 3.10
N GLU A 34 -1.52 -1.75 2.21
CA GLU A 34 -1.04 -3.13 2.16
C GLU A 34 -0.32 -3.55 3.45
N ARG A 35 0.48 -2.66 4.04
CA ARG A 35 1.12 -2.91 5.35
C ARG A 35 0.09 -3.10 6.47
N GLU A 36 -1.02 -2.38 6.44
CA GLU A 36 -2.10 -2.56 7.41
C GLU A 36 -2.87 -3.87 7.15
N ASN A 37 -3.11 -4.22 5.89
CA ASN A 37 -3.76 -5.47 5.49
C ASN A 37 -2.96 -6.72 5.91
N ASP A 38 -1.62 -6.64 6.00
CA ASP A 38 -0.77 -7.74 6.48
C ASP A 38 -1.14 -8.20 7.90
N ALA A 39 -1.62 -7.29 8.75
CA ALA A 39 -2.04 -7.58 10.12
C ALA A 39 -3.52 -7.99 10.21
N GLU A 40 -4.29 -7.86 9.13
CA GLU A 40 -5.73 -8.10 9.14
C GLU A 40 -6.06 -9.58 8.92
N ASN A 41 -7.04 -10.08 9.69
CA ASN A 41 -7.49 -11.46 9.58
C ASN A 41 -8.84 -11.51 8.87
N TYR A 42 -8.79 -11.47 7.53
CA TYR A 42 -10.00 -11.57 6.72
C TYR A 42 -10.67 -12.94 6.87
N PRO A 43 -12.01 -13.00 7.04
CA PRO A 43 -12.75 -14.26 7.10
C PRO A 43 -12.68 -15.06 5.79
N PHE A 44 -12.36 -14.38 4.68
CA PHE A 44 -12.13 -14.97 3.38
C PHE A 44 -10.95 -14.26 2.72
N LYS A 45 -9.91 -15.01 2.36
CA LYS A 45 -8.80 -14.51 1.55
C LYS A 45 -9.00 -14.97 0.11
N ALA A 46 -9.07 -14.03 -0.82
CA ALA A 46 -9.20 -14.33 -2.24
C ALA A 46 -8.00 -15.15 -2.72
N THR A 47 -8.27 -16.16 -3.54
CA THR A 47 -7.23 -16.96 -4.18
C THR A 47 -6.79 -16.32 -5.50
N GLN A 48 -5.64 -16.75 -6.04
CA GLN A 48 -5.21 -16.31 -7.37
C GLN A 48 -6.28 -16.58 -8.44
N ALA A 49 -6.97 -17.72 -8.38
CA ALA A 49 -8.04 -18.07 -9.31
C ALA A 49 -9.26 -17.12 -9.23
N ASP A 50 -9.51 -16.51 -8.07
CA ASP A 50 -10.56 -15.51 -7.90
C ASP A 50 -10.15 -14.18 -8.54
N ILE A 51 -8.88 -13.78 -8.38
CA ILE A 51 -8.31 -12.59 -9.02
C ILE A 51 -8.29 -12.75 -10.53
N ASP A 52 -7.84 -13.90 -11.05
CA ASP A 52 -7.80 -14.19 -12.49
C ASP A 52 -9.20 -14.15 -13.13
N ARG A 53 -10.24 -14.54 -12.37
CA ARG A 53 -11.64 -14.44 -12.81
C ARG A 53 -12.15 -12.99 -12.82
N LEU A 54 -11.67 -12.14 -11.90
CA LEU A 54 -12.06 -10.74 -11.79
C LEU A 54 -11.39 -9.87 -12.87
N PHE A 55 -10.14 -10.19 -13.21
CA PHE A 55 -9.35 -9.50 -14.23
C PHE A 55 -8.94 -10.45 -15.36
N PRO A 56 -9.90 -10.96 -16.15
CA PRO A 56 -9.58 -11.79 -17.30
C PRO A 56 -8.82 -10.95 -18.33
N VAL A 57 -7.62 -11.40 -18.67
CA VAL A 57 -6.81 -10.88 -19.78
C VAL A 57 -7.36 -11.31 -21.14
#